data_AF-A0A5J4RFV7-F1
#
_entry.id   AF-A0A5J4RFV7-F1
#
_cell.length_a   1.000
_cell.length_b   1.000
_cell.length_c   1.000
_cell.angle_alpha   90.00
_cell.angle_beta   90.00
_cell.angle_gamma   90.00
#
_symmetry.space_group_name_H-M   'P 1'
#
loop_
_entity.id
_entity.type
_entity.pdbx_description
1 polymer ?
#
loop_
_entity_poly.entity_id
_entity_poly.type
_entity_poly.pdbx_seq_one_letter_code
_entity_poly.pdbx_strand_id
1 'polypeptide(L)'
;MIPEYAIREWGKSVPWNSPAQVEQDLVVCRALVALFNDEYLASHLAFRGGTTLHKLYIQPQPRYSEDMDLVQINTEPIKGTIDRIRDVLDFLGKPIVKQKAHNNTLIFRFDSEIQPVIPIRLIIEINSREHFNVLGLIKFAFSISNQWFSGNCNVTTYHLEELLGQNYVHYTNAEKVATFSTFTKRYRPKKSIPVVLSNVIADGRFKYQMQLYYLTFCRTR
;
A
#
# COMPACT_ATOMS: atom_id res chain seq x y z
N MET A 1 -16.78 4.13 -15.51
CA MET A 1 -15.67 3.45 -16.22
C MET A 1 -15.80 1.93 -16.15
N ILE A 2 -16.13 1.38 -14.98
CA ILE A 2 -16.26 -0.06 -14.75
C ILE A 2 -17.73 -0.44 -14.88
N PRO A 3 -18.11 -1.42 -15.72
CA PRO A 3 -19.51 -1.84 -15.81
C PRO A 3 -20.07 -2.31 -14.46
N GLU A 4 -21.33 -1.97 -14.17
CA GLU A 4 -21.99 -2.30 -12.89
C GLU A 4 -21.90 -3.80 -12.53
N TYR A 5 -22.03 -4.71 -13.52
CA TYR A 5 -21.93 -6.15 -13.27
C TYR A 5 -20.57 -6.56 -12.69
N ALA A 6 -19.49 -5.92 -13.13
CA ALA A 6 -18.13 -6.20 -12.70
C ALA A 6 -17.87 -5.65 -11.28
N ILE A 7 -18.46 -4.49 -10.96
CA ILE A 7 -18.44 -3.94 -9.60
C ILE A 7 -19.19 -4.88 -8.65
N ARG A 8 -20.40 -5.33 -9.03
CA ARG A 8 -21.21 -6.26 -8.22
C ARG A 8 -20.52 -7.62 -8.03
N GLU A 9 -19.80 -8.11 -9.04
CA GLU A 9 -18.96 -9.30 -8.92
C GLU A 9 -17.85 -9.08 -7.90
N TRP A 10 -17.08 -7.99 -8.01
CA TRP A 10 -15.98 -7.68 -7.09
C TRP A 10 -16.46 -7.51 -5.65
N GLY A 11 -17.65 -6.93 -5.46
CA GLY A 11 -18.28 -6.74 -4.15
C GLY A 11 -18.55 -8.04 -3.39
N LYS A 12 -18.51 -9.20 -4.05
CA LYS A 12 -18.59 -10.52 -3.38
C LYS A 12 -17.26 -10.95 -2.76
N SER A 13 -16.15 -10.37 -3.19
CA SER A 13 -14.79 -10.72 -2.77
C SER A 13 -14.21 -9.78 -1.71
N VAL A 14 -14.79 -8.59 -1.54
CA VAL A 14 -14.29 -7.55 -0.64
C VAL A 14 -15.33 -7.16 0.41
N PRO A 15 -14.94 -6.74 1.62
CA PRO A 15 -15.86 -6.44 2.71
C PRO A 15 -16.44 -5.01 2.66
N TRP A 16 -16.55 -4.41 1.47
CA TRP A 16 -16.98 -3.02 1.31
C TRP A 16 -18.49 -2.91 1.12
N ASN A 17 -19.12 -2.05 1.91
CA ASN A 17 -20.57 -1.87 1.89
C ASN A 17 -21.05 -0.94 0.78
N SER A 18 -20.19 0.01 0.34
CA SER A 18 -20.54 0.97 -0.69
C SER A 18 -20.09 0.51 -2.07
N PRO A 19 -20.94 0.57 -3.12
CA PRO A 19 -20.53 0.27 -4.49
C PRO A 19 -19.33 1.11 -4.96
N ALA A 20 -19.26 2.38 -4.55
CA ALA A 20 -18.12 3.25 -4.89
C ALA A 20 -16.81 2.80 -4.22
N GLN A 21 -16.87 2.22 -3.02
CA GLN A 21 -15.69 1.63 -2.36
C GLN A 21 -15.26 0.35 -3.08
N VAL A 22 -16.21 -0.48 -3.52
CA VAL A 22 -15.93 -1.67 -4.32
C VAL A 22 -15.27 -1.28 -5.64
N GLU A 23 -15.81 -0.26 -6.32
CA GLU A 23 -15.25 0.26 -7.57
C GLU A 23 -13.83 0.81 -7.37
N GLN A 24 -13.62 1.64 -6.34
CA GLN A 24 -12.30 2.17 -6.02
C GLN A 24 -11.29 1.05 -5.71
N ASP A 25 -11.72 0.00 -4.99
CA ASP A 25 -10.87 -1.15 -4.66
C ASP A 25 -10.38 -1.89 -5.91
N LEU A 26 -11.30 -2.10 -6.85
CA LEU A 26 -11.02 -2.72 -8.14
C LEU A 26 -10.04 -1.87 -8.97
N VAL A 27 -10.20 -0.54 -8.93
CA VAL A 27 -9.26 0.41 -9.53
C VAL A 27 -7.87 0.32 -8.90
N VAL A 28 -7.77 0.28 -7.57
CA VAL A 28 -6.48 0.12 -6.86
C VAL A 28 -5.79 -1.18 -7.27
N CYS A 29 -6.54 -2.29 -7.37
CA CYS A 29 -5.99 -3.58 -7.78
C CYS A 29 -5.50 -3.56 -9.24
N ARG A 30 -6.25 -2.96 -10.17
CA ARG A 30 -5.80 -2.79 -11.57
C ARG A 30 -4.58 -1.87 -11.64
N ALA A 31 -4.56 -0.78 -10.86
CA ALA A 31 -3.44 0.14 -10.81
C ALA A 31 -2.16 -0.54 -10.30
N LEU A 32 -2.25 -1.40 -9.28
CA LEU A 32 -1.13 -2.24 -8.83
C LEU A 32 -0.58 -3.12 -9.96
N VAL A 33 -1.46 -3.77 -10.72
CA VAL A 33 -1.01 -4.59 -11.87
C VAL A 33 -0.37 -3.73 -12.95
N ALA A 34 -0.96 -2.59 -13.31
CA ALA A 34 -0.43 -1.69 -14.33
C ALA A 34 0.94 -1.11 -13.95
N LEU A 35 1.12 -0.68 -12.69
CA LEU A 35 2.37 -0.12 -12.20
C LEU A 35 3.50 -1.16 -12.16
N PHE A 36 3.22 -2.38 -11.70
CA PHE A 36 4.26 -3.40 -11.48
C PHE A 36 4.49 -4.34 -12.66
N ASN A 37 3.70 -4.22 -13.74
CA ASN A 37 4.01 -4.85 -15.04
C ASN A 37 4.81 -3.95 -15.97
N ASP A 38 4.93 -2.65 -15.69
CA ASP A 38 5.90 -1.79 -16.37
C ASP A 38 7.29 -2.03 -15.75
N GLU A 39 8.24 -2.52 -16.55
CA GLU A 39 9.57 -2.90 -16.08
C GLU A 39 10.32 -1.74 -15.42
N TYR A 40 10.17 -0.53 -15.97
CA TYR A 40 10.80 0.67 -15.42
C TYR A 40 10.19 1.00 -14.06
N LEU A 41 8.87 1.10 -13.94
CA LEU A 41 8.22 1.39 -12.66
C LEU A 41 8.50 0.30 -11.62
N ALA A 42 8.49 -0.98 -12.00
CA ALA A 42 8.76 -2.09 -11.10
C ALA A 42 10.20 -2.12 -10.56
N SER A 43 11.17 -1.51 -11.25
CA SER A 43 12.54 -1.35 -10.76
C SER A 43 12.78 -0.04 -10.01
N HIS A 44 11.88 0.95 -10.14
CA HIS A 44 12.04 2.28 -9.55
C HIS A 44 11.10 2.56 -8.38
N LEU A 45 10.07 1.75 -8.17
CA LEU A 45 9.07 1.94 -7.12
C LEU A 45 8.93 0.69 -6.24
N ALA A 46 8.77 0.93 -4.95
CA ALA A 46 8.40 -0.09 -3.97
C ALA A 46 7.07 0.29 -3.30
N PHE A 47 6.14 -0.66 -3.18
CA PHE A 47 4.86 -0.48 -2.49
C PHE A 47 5.06 -0.56 -0.98
N ARG A 48 4.53 0.40 -0.23
CA ARG A 48 4.68 0.49 1.24
C ARG A 48 3.40 0.91 1.96
N GLY A 49 3.55 1.17 3.25
CA GLY A 49 2.47 1.74 4.06
C GLY A 49 1.40 0.73 4.43
N GLY A 50 0.30 1.24 5.00
CA GLY A 50 -0.76 0.40 5.54
C GLY A 50 -1.56 -0.32 4.45
N THR A 51 -1.73 0.31 3.28
CA THR A 51 -2.45 -0.29 2.14
C THR A 51 -1.72 -1.55 1.64
N THR A 52 -0.39 -1.52 1.57
CA THR A 52 0.42 -2.69 1.18
C THR A 52 0.20 -3.88 2.08
N LEU A 53 0.31 -3.67 3.39
CA LEU A 53 0.11 -4.73 4.39
C LEU A 53 -1.28 -5.36 4.25
N HIS A 54 -2.29 -4.52 4.04
CA HIS A 54 -3.68 -4.92 3.94
C HIS A 54 -4.01 -5.62 2.62
N LYS A 55 -3.44 -5.16 1.50
CA LYS A 55 -3.67 -5.78 0.20
C LYS A 55 -2.90 -7.08 0.01
N LEU A 56 -1.65 -7.12 0.45
CA LEU A 56 -0.77 -8.25 0.17
C LEU A 56 -0.87 -9.36 1.22
N TYR A 57 -1.09 -9.03 2.50
CA TYR A 57 -0.93 -10.01 3.60
C TYR A 57 -2.16 -10.27 4.45
N ILE A 58 -3.17 -9.38 4.44
CA ILE A 58 -4.32 -9.49 5.36
C ILE A 58 -5.64 -9.58 4.58
N GLN A 59 -6.19 -10.78 4.49
CA GLN A 59 -7.47 -11.05 3.84
C GLN A 59 -8.47 -11.65 4.85
N PRO A 60 -9.73 -11.20 4.91
CA PRO A 60 -10.26 -10.02 4.21
C PRO A 60 -9.66 -8.72 4.79
N GLN A 61 -9.64 -7.67 3.96
CA GLN A 61 -9.04 -6.39 4.34
C GLN A 61 -9.79 -5.74 5.53
N PRO A 62 -9.10 -5.30 6.60
CA PRO A 62 -9.76 -4.82 7.81
C PRO A 62 -10.22 -3.36 7.73
N ARG A 63 -9.67 -2.55 6.81
CA ARG A 63 -10.09 -1.15 6.60
C ARG A 63 -9.96 -0.75 5.13
N TYR A 64 -10.86 0.13 4.70
CA TYR A 64 -10.79 0.72 3.38
C TYR A 64 -9.56 1.65 3.25
N SER A 65 -8.98 1.72 2.05
CA SER A 65 -7.88 2.62 1.72
C SER A 65 -7.96 3.01 0.25
N GLU A 66 -7.94 4.31 -0.03
CA GLU A 66 -7.93 4.86 -1.40
C GLU A 66 -6.53 5.26 -1.88
N ASP A 67 -5.56 5.24 -0.97
CA ASP A 67 -4.19 5.72 -1.19
C ASP A 67 -3.23 4.57 -1.50
N MET A 68 -2.35 4.80 -2.48
CA MET A 68 -1.21 3.96 -2.80
C MET A 68 0.08 4.66 -2.41
N ASP A 69 0.69 4.21 -1.31
CA ASP A 69 1.98 4.73 -0.83
C ASP A 69 3.13 3.98 -1.50
N LEU A 70 3.98 4.72 -2.21
CA LEU A 70 5.14 4.22 -2.92
C LEU A 70 6.42 4.90 -2.41
N VAL A 71 7.54 4.21 -2.59
CA VAL A 71 8.89 4.76 -2.39
C VAL A 71 9.64 4.66 -3.68
N GLN A 72 10.31 5.74 -4.05
CA GLN A 72 11.30 5.70 -5.12
C GLN A 72 12.52 4.90 -4.63
N ILE A 73 12.92 3.85 -5.36
CA ILE A 73 14.01 2.96 -4.94
C ILE A 73 15.36 3.65 -5.13
N ASN A 74 15.59 4.24 -6.30
CA ASN A 74 16.85 4.88 -6.68
C ASN A 74 16.80 6.39 -6.41
N THR A 75 17.92 6.97 -5.97
CA THR A 75 18.04 8.42 -5.82
C THR A 75 18.26 9.07 -7.19
N GLU A 76 17.16 9.46 -7.85
CA GLU A 76 17.17 10.07 -9.18
C GLU A 76 16.02 11.09 -9.35
N PRO A 77 15.99 11.88 -10.44
CA PRO A 77 14.87 12.79 -10.70
C PRO A 77 13.55 12.04 -10.91
N ILE A 78 12.51 12.40 -10.15
CA ILE A 78 11.20 11.72 -10.16
C ILE A 78 10.38 11.92 -11.46
N LYS A 79 10.79 12.82 -12.36
CA LYS A 79 10.00 13.20 -13.54
C LYS A 79 9.70 12.00 -14.43
N GLY A 80 10.70 11.18 -14.75
CA GLY A 80 10.51 9.99 -15.60
C GLY A 80 9.51 9.00 -15.00
N THR A 81 9.58 8.79 -13.68
CA THR A 81 8.63 7.99 -12.93
C THR A 81 7.20 8.55 -12.99
N ILE A 82 7.02 9.86 -12.79
CA ILE A 82 5.71 10.51 -12.88
C ILE A 82 5.12 10.35 -14.28
N ASP A 83 5.91 10.60 -15.32
CA ASP A 83 5.45 10.50 -16.71
C ASP A 83 5.01 9.06 -17.02
N ARG A 84 5.75 8.06 -16.54
CA ARG A 84 5.39 6.66 -16.76
C ARG A 84 4.16 6.19 -15.98
N ILE A 85 3.96 6.70 -14.76
CA ILE A 85 2.72 6.47 -14.02
C ILE A 85 1.51 7.03 -14.79
N ARG A 86 1.66 8.22 -15.41
CA ARG A 86 0.58 8.82 -16.23
C ARG A 86 0.25 7.94 -17.42
N ASP A 87 1.25 7.39 -18.09
CA ASP A 87 1.05 6.52 -19.25
C ASP A 87 0.32 5.22 -18.88
N VAL A 88 0.80 4.51 -17.86
CA VAL A 88 0.22 3.19 -17.50
C VAL A 88 -1.16 3.31 -16.83
N LEU A 89 -1.47 4.48 -16.25
CA LEU A 89 -2.76 4.77 -15.62
C LEU A 89 -3.64 5.71 -16.45
N ASP A 90 -3.37 5.88 -17.75
CA ASP A 90 -4.16 6.76 -18.63
C ASP A 90 -5.64 6.37 -18.70
N PHE A 91 -5.98 5.12 -18.39
CA PHE A 91 -7.37 4.66 -18.26
C PHE A 91 -8.16 5.39 -17.15
N LEU A 92 -7.49 6.04 -16.20
CA LEU A 92 -8.10 6.90 -15.16
C LEU A 92 -8.12 8.38 -15.56
N GLY A 93 -7.64 8.73 -16.75
CA GLY A 93 -7.49 10.10 -17.22
C GLY A 93 -6.26 10.82 -16.64
N LYS A 94 -6.20 12.13 -16.88
CA LYS A 94 -5.02 12.94 -16.51
C LYS A 94 -5.02 13.27 -15.00
N PRO A 95 -3.95 12.96 -14.25
CA PRO A 95 -3.88 13.28 -12.84
C PRO A 95 -3.52 14.75 -12.61
N ILE A 96 -3.91 15.25 -11.42
CA ILE A 96 -3.30 16.45 -10.85
C ILE A 96 -2.01 16.04 -10.13
N VAL A 97 -0.88 16.59 -10.56
CA VAL A 97 0.43 16.35 -9.94
C VAL A 97 0.72 17.44 -8.92
N LYS A 98 1.06 17.05 -7.69
CA LYS A 98 1.50 17.94 -6.61
C LYS A 98 2.88 17.50 -6.14
N GLN A 99 3.89 18.33 -6.37
CA GLN A 99 5.26 18.03 -5.95
C GLN A 99 5.61 18.82 -4.68
N LYS A 100 6.20 18.13 -3.70
CA LYS A 100 6.79 18.70 -2.49
C LYS A 100 8.25 18.27 -2.42
N ALA A 101 9.02 18.87 -1.50
CA ALA A 101 10.45 18.61 -1.37
C ALA A 101 10.84 17.13 -1.15
N HIS A 102 9.93 16.30 -0.63
CA HIS A 102 10.18 14.88 -0.29
C HIS A 102 9.12 13.93 -0.83
N ASN A 103 7.94 14.43 -1.19
CA ASN A 103 6.79 13.62 -1.60
C ASN A 103 6.22 14.16 -2.90
N ASN A 104 5.82 13.26 -3.79
CA ASN A 104 5.14 13.59 -5.04
C ASN A 104 3.79 12.89 -5.03
N THR A 105 2.72 13.64 -5.25
CA THR A 105 1.35 13.11 -5.23
C THR A 105 0.73 13.22 -6.62
N LEU A 106 0.19 12.12 -7.13
CA LEU A 106 -0.65 12.10 -8.32
C LEU A 106 -2.08 11.79 -7.89
N ILE A 107 -3.03 12.65 -8.27
CA ILE A 107 -4.45 12.50 -7.91
C ILE A 107 -5.25 12.31 -9.19
N PHE A 108 -5.73 11.08 -9.40
CA PHE A 108 -6.68 10.75 -10.46
C PHE A 108 -8.09 10.90 -9.92
N ARG A 109 -8.98 11.55 -10.67
CA ARG A 109 -10.38 11.77 -10.29
C ARG A 109 -11.29 11.23 -11.37
N PHE A 110 -12.33 10.52 -10.95
CA PHE A 110 -13.35 9.94 -11.81
C PHE A 110 -14.64 9.79 -11.01
N ASP A 111 -15.76 9.63 -11.71
CA ASP A 111 -17.07 9.44 -11.08
C ASP A 111 -17.37 7.95 -10.92
N SER A 112 -18.06 7.59 -9.84
CA SER A 112 -18.54 6.22 -9.63
C SER A 112 -19.62 5.84 -10.63
N GLU A 113 -19.69 4.58 -11.03
CA GLU A 113 -20.66 4.12 -12.03
C GLU A 113 -22.07 3.95 -11.45
N ILE A 114 -22.17 3.45 -10.21
CA ILE A 114 -23.46 3.06 -9.61
C ILE A 114 -24.07 4.25 -8.85
N GLN A 115 -25.37 4.48 -9.03
CA GLN A 115 -26.11 5.57 -8.37
C GLN A 115 -26.19 5.37 -6.83
N PRO A 116 -26.11 6.45 -6.02
CA PRO A 116 -25.85 7.84 -6.45
C PRO A 116 -24.42 8.03 -6.95
N VAL A 117 -24.26 8.69 -8.10
CA VAL A 117 -22.93 8.98 -8.67
C VAL A 117 -22.18 9.93 -7.73
N ILE A 118 -21.01 9.50 -7.24
CA ILE A 118 -20.14 10.30 -6.39
C ILE A 118 -18.73 10.39 -7.00
N PRO A 119 -18.02 11.52 -6.80
CA PRO A 119 -16.64 11.63 -7.22
C PRO A 119 -15.75 10.74 -6.34
N ILE A 120 -14.92 9.92 -6.98
CA ILE A 120 -13.92 9.07 -6.37
C ILE A 120 -12.51 9.46 -6.85
N ARG A 121 -11.49 9.07 -6.09
CA ARG A 121 -10.11 9.44 -6.37
C ARG A 121 -9.16 8.31 -6.06
N LEU A 122 -8.19 8.10 -6.94
CA LEU A 122 -6.99 7.33 -6.64
C LEU A 122 -5.85 8.31 -6.35
N ILE A 123 -5.25 8.18 -5.16
CA ILE A 123 -4.09 8.98 -4.76
C ILE A 123 -2.85 8.08 -4.79
N ILE A 124 -1.86 8.48 -5.57
CA ILE A 124 -0.53 7.87 -5.56
C ILE A 124 0.41 8.84 -4.88
N GLU A 125 0.97 8.43 -3.74
CA GLU A 125 2.00 9.19 -3.03
C GLU A 125 3.35 8.51 -3.20
N ILE A 126 4.38 9.27 -3.60
CA ILE A 126 5.73 8.75 -3.84
C ILE A 126 6.72 9.51 -2.97
N ASN A 127 7.22 8.82 -1.94
CA ASN A 127 8.33 9.31 -1.14
C ASN A 127 9.64 9.18 -1.95
N SER A 128 10.36 10.29 -2.09
CA SER A 128 11.57 10.42 -2.93
C SER A 128 12.85 10.66 -2.12
N ARG A 129 12.81 10.54 -0.78
CA ARG A 129 14.00 10.71 0.07
C ARG A 129 14.24 9.57 1.05
N GLU A 130 13.18 8.91 1.52
CA GLU A 130 13.30 7.78 2.45
C GLU A 130 13.50 6.47 1.69
N HIS A 131 14.69 6.30 1.09
CA HIS A 131 15.06 5.11 0.31
C HIS A 131 15.47 3.90 1.19
N PHE A 132 15.60 4.10 2.50
CA PHE A 132 16.15 3.11 3.42
C PHE A 132 15.24 1.89 3.55
N ASN A 133 15.85 0.70 3.47
CA ASN A 133 15.26 -0.57 3.83
C ASN A 133 16.26 -1.38 4.65
N VAL A 134 15.79 -2.14 5.65
CA VAL A 134 16.67 -2.92 6.53
C VAL A 134 16.84 -4.34 6.00
N LEU A 135 15.73 -4.95 5.57
CA LEU A 135 15.71 -6.35 5.15
C LEU A 135 15.84 -6.50 3.63
N GLY A 136 15.91 -5.40 2.89
CA GLY A 136 15.83 -5.38 1.44
C GLY A 136 14.39 -5.33 0.92
N LEU A 137 14.26 -5.37 -0.40
CA LEU A 137 12.99 -5.44 -1.11
C LEU A 137 12.75 -6.85 -1.64
N ILE A 138 11.51 -7.27 -1.65
CA ILE A 138 11.05 -8.54 -2.20
C ILE A 138 10.08 -8.33 -3.35
N LYS A 139 9.87 -9.39 -4.13
CA LYS A 139 8.83 -9.47 -5.15
C LYS A 139 7.68 -10.31 -4.60
N PHE A 140 6.50 -9.72 -4.47
CA PHE A 140 5.29 -10.40 -4.01
C PHE A 140 4.37 -10.67 -5.21
N ALA A 141 3.99 -11.93 -5.41
CA ALA A 141 3.06 -12.30 -6.48
C ALA A 141 1.64 -11.80 -6.15
N PHE A 142 1.13 -10.88 -6.97
CA PHE A 142 -0.21 -10.33 -6.84
C PHE A 142 -1.05 -10.70 -8.06
N SER A 143 -2.32 -11.03 -7.85
CA SER A 143 -3.24 -11.34 -8.95
C SER A 143 -4.65 -10.86 -8.64
N ILE A 144 -5.37 -10.53 -9.71
CA ILE A 144 -6.78 -10.17 -9.68
C ILE A 144 -7.49 -10.86 -10.85
N SER A 145 -8.72 -11.32 -10.59
CA SER A 145 -9.62 -11.87 -11.60
C SER A 145 -11.00 -11.24 -11.43
N ASN A 146 -11.46 -10.56 -12.47
CA ASN A 146 -12.76 -9.89 -12.52
C ASN A 146 -13.19 -9.72 -13.98
N GLN A 147 -14.49 -9.66 -14.25
CA GLN A 147 -15.00 -9.55 -15.62
C GLN A 147 -14.57 -8.28 -16.36
N TRP A 148 -14.26 -7.20 -15.63
CA TRP A 148 -13.72 -5.98 -16.23
C TRP A 148 -12.19 -6.03 -16.44
N PHE A 149 -11.47 -6.68 -15.53
CA PHE A 149 -10.01 -6.77 -15.58
C PHE A 149 -9.49 -8.01 -14.87
N SER A 150 -8.61 -8.74 -15.55
CA SER A 150 -7.84 -9.85 -14.98
C SER A 150 -6.37 -9.66 -15.28
N GLY A 151 -5.51 -9.88 -14.29
CA GLY A 151 -4.08 -9.66 -14.43
C GLY A 151 -3.29 -10.13 -13.22
N ASN A 152 -1.99 -10.25 -13.41
CA ASN A 152 -1.04 -10.57 -12.34
C ASN A 152 0.22 -9.72 -12.51
N CYS A 153 0.97 -9.55 -11.42
CA CYS A 153 2.25 -8.86 -11.40
C CYS A 153 3.10 -9.31 -10.21
N ASN A 154 4.39 -8.97 -10.24
CA ASN A 154 5.30 -9.14 -9.11
C ASN A 154 5.56 -7.79 -8.47
N VAL A 155 4.80 -7.48 -7.42
CA VAL A 155 4.86 -6.21 -6.69
C VAL A 155 6.19 -6.13 -5.94
N THR A 156 6.99 -5.10 -6.23
CA THR A 156 8.16 -4.78 -5.40
C THR A 156 7.66 -4.19 -4.08
N THR A 157 8.02 -4.79 -2.96
CA THR A 157 7.57 -4.37 -1.64
C THR A 157 8.62 -4.69 -0.58
N TYR A 158 8.37 -4.24 0.65
CA TYR A 158 9.18 -4.55 1.81
C TYR A 158 8.80 -5.92 2.40
N HIS A 159 9.74 -6.51 3.12
CA HIS A 159 9.44 -7.65 3.99
C HIS A 159 8.28 -7.34 4.94
N LEU A 160 7.46 -8.35 5.23
CA LEU A 160 6.30 -8.23 6.13
C LEU A 160 6.72 -7.62 7.47
N GLU A 161 7.84 -8.06 8.02
CA GLU A 161 8.37 -7.60 9.29
C GLU A 161 8.65 -6.09 9.29
N GLU A 162 9.18 -5.58 8.19
CA GLU A 162 9.48 -4.18 8.01
C GLU A 162 8.21 -3.35 7.78
N LEU A 163 7.24 -3.86 7.00
CA LEU A 163 5.92 -3.23 6.84
C LEU A 163 5.18 -3.10 8.18
N LEU A 164 5.25 -4.13 9.03
CA LEU A 164 4.68 -4.10 10.37
C LEU A 164 5.36 -3.05 11.24
N GLY A 165 6.68 -2.92 11.13
CA GLY A 165 7.44 -1.88 11.82
C GLY A 165 7.09 -0.47 11.39
N GLN A 166 6.98 -0.23 10.09
CA GLN A 166 6.57 1.07 9.53
C GLN A 166 5.16 1.48 10.00
N ASN A 167 4.25 0.51 10.15
CA ASN A 167 2.87 0.76 10.57
C ASN A 167 2.63 0.60 12.08
N TYR A 168 3.68 0.35 12.86
CA TYR A 168 3.58 0.00 14.28
C TYR A 168 2.81 1.02 15.12
N VAL A 169 3.01 2.32 14.86
CA VAL A 169 2.31 3.42 15.56
C VAL A 169 0.80 3.37 15.30
N HIS A 170 0.38 3.01 14.07
CA HIS A 170 -1.03 2.91 13.71
C HIS A 170 -1.76 1.78 14.44
N TYR A 171 -1.06 0.71 14.82
CA TYR A 171 -1.66 -0.45 15.51
C TYR A 171 -1.69 -0.34 17.03
N THR A 172 -0.96 0.60 17.62
CA THR A 172 -0.74 0.60 19.07
C THR A 172 -1.42 1.73 19.85
N ASN A 173 -2.17 2.64 19.20
CA ASN A 173 -2.84 3.79 19.85
C ASN A 173 -1.94 4.57 20.82
N ALA A 174 -0.63 4.47 20.64
CA ALA A 174 0.33 4.94 21.60
C ALA A 174 0.97 6.19 21.05
N GLU A 175 0.34 7.33 21.34
CA GLU A 175 1.07 8.57 21.43
C GLU A 175 2.28 8.30 22.34
N LYS A 176 3.49 8.35 21.76
CA LYS A 176 4.80 8.15 22.41
C LYS A 176 5.27 6.71 22.65
N VAL A 177 5.22 5.81 21.66
CA VAL A 177 6.18 4.67 21.70
C VAL A 177 7.51 5.13 21.10
N ALA A 178 8.35 5.68 21.97
CA ALA A 178 9.69 6.09 21.66
C ALA A 178 10.73 5.00 21.99
N THR A 179 10.41 3.70 21.90
CA THR A 179 11.40 2.59 21.96
C THR A 179 10.79 1.20 21.83
N PHE A 180 11.56 0.25 21.30
CA PHE A 180 11.26 -1.19 21.29
C PHE A 180 10.96 -1.79 22.69
N SER A 181 11.53 -1.20 23.76
CA SER A 181 11.32 -1.66 25.15
C SER A 181 9.86 -1.53 25.65
N THR A 182 9.06 -0.66 25.02
CA THR A 182 7.65 -0.48 25.36
C THR A 182 6.72 -1.43 24.60
N PHE A 183 7.17 -2.04 23.49
CA PHE A 183 6.45 -3.09 22.78
C PHE A 183 6.27 -4.35 23.63
N THR A 184 7.36 -4.87 24.19
CA THR A 184 7.34 -6.06 25.07
C THR A 184 6.57 -5.81 26.36
N LYS A 185 6.59 -4.59 26.90
CA LYS A 185 5.84 -4.23 28.12
C LYS A 185 4.34 -4.00 27.89
N ARG A 186 3.92 -3.59 26.68
CA ARG A 186 2.53 -3.16 26.39
C ARG A 186 1.78 -4.07 25.43
N TYR A 187 2.43 -5.09 24.88
CA TYR A 187 1.76 -6.26 24.30
C TYR A 187 0.91 -6.94 25.39
N ARG A 188 -0.33 -6.45 25.56
CA ARG A 188 -1.35 -7.13 26.35
C ARG A 188 -2.10 -8.06 25.41
N PRO A 189 -2.14 -9.37 25.67
CA PRO A 189 -2.83 -10.38 24.84
C PRO A 189 -4.37 -10.23 24.79
N LYS A 190 -4.92 -9.07 25.14
CA LYS A 190 -6.37 -8.81 25.27
C LYS A 190 -6.99 -8.00 24.13
N LYS A 191 -6.22 -7.55 23.13
CA LYS A 191 -6.79 -7.04 21.87
C LYS A 191 -6.61 -8.09 20.79
N SER A 192 -7.70 -8.40 20.07
CA SER A 192 -7.71 -9.33 18.95
C SER A 192 -6.88 -8.77 17.80
N ILE A 193 -5.60 -9.07 17.83
CA ILE A 193 -4.74 -9.04 16.66
C ILE A 193 -5.26 -10.16 15.72
N PRO A 194 -5.50 -9.90 14.43
CA PRO A 194 -5.82 -10.96 13.47
C PRO A 194 -4.81 -12.11 13.62
N VAL A 195 -5.28 -13.36 13.72
CA VAL A 195 -4.47 -14.55 14.08
C VAL A 195 -3.17 -14.68 13.25
N VAL A 196 -3.15 -14.14 12.02
CA VAL A 196 -1.97 -14.06 11.15
C VAL A 196 -0.83 -13.26 11.77
N LEU A 197 -1.14 -12.12 12.39
CA LEU A 197 -0.16 -11.25 13.04
C LEU A 197 0.37 -11.85 14.35
N SER A 198 -0.41 -12.63 15.10
CA SER A 198 0.09 -13.28 16.32
C SER A 198 1.16 -14.32 16.03
N ASN A 199 1.08 -15.02 14.88
CA ASN A 199 2.09 -16.00 14.49
C ASN A 199 3.39 -15.35 14.02
N VAL A 200 3.31 -14.20 13.35
CA VAL A 200 4.49 -13.41 12.91
C VAL A 200 5.17 -12.71 14.08
N ILE A 201 4.39 -12.18 15.03
CA ILE A 201 4.90 -11.48 16.22
C ILE A 201 5.48 -12.45 17.27
N ALA A 202 5.03 -13.70 17.29
CA ALA A 202 5.52 -14.72 18.22
C ALA A 202 6.96 -15.17 17.93
N ASP A 203 7.50 -14.92 16.74
CA ASP A 203 8.89 -15.24 16.40
C ASP A 203 9.86 -14.25 17.06
N GLY A 204 10.85 -14.77 17.79
CA GLY A 204 11.95 -13.99 18.36
C GLY A 204 12.76 -13.21 17.32
N ARG A 205 12.74 -13.65 16.05
CA ARG A 205 13.37 -12.93 14.93
C ARG A 205 12.71 -11.59 14.62
N PHE A 206 11.37 -11.53 14.66
CA PHE A 206 10.61 -10.29 14.42
C PHE A 206 10.99 -9.21 15.45
N LYS A 207 11.12 -9.62 16.72
CA LYS A 207 11.57 -8.76 17.81
C LYS A 207 12.96 -8.17 17.55
N TYR A 208 13.93 -8.99 17.16
CA TYR A 208 15.29 -8.54 16.89
C TYR A 208 15.38 -7.61 15.68
N GLN A 209 14.67 -7.92 14.58
CA GLN A 209 14.63 -7.10 13.37
C GLN A 209 13.96 -5.74 13.62
N MET A 210 12.89 -5.70 14.41
CA MET A 210 12.25 -4.45 14.86
C MET A 210 13.17 -3.59 15.72
N GLN A 211 13.98 -4.20 16.59
CA GLN A 211 14.96 -3.49 17.40
C GLN A 211 16.09 -2.90 16.54
N LEU A 212 16.58 -3.65 15.54
CA LEU A 212 17.54 -3.15 14.55
C LEU A 212 16.97 -2.00 13.72
N TYR A 213 15.73 -2.12 13.24
CA TYR A 213 15.04 -1.06 12.51
C TYR A 213 14.94 0.21 13.35
N TYR A 214 14.48 0.09 14.60
CA TYR A 214 14.37 1.23 15.51
C TYR A 214 15.72 1.89 15.80
N LEU A 215 16.74 1.10 16.14
CA LEU A 215 18.09 1.62 16.42
C LEU A 215 18.71 2.32 15.22
N THR A 216 18.46 1.82 14.01
CA THR A 216 18.98 2.41 12.78
C THR A 216 18.22 3.70 12.43
N PHE A 217 16.88 3.66 12.50
CA PHE A 217 16.02 4.82 12.24
C PHE A 217 16.31 6.00 13.18
N CYS A 218 16.54 5.74 14.47
CA CYS A 218 16.93 6.77 15.44
C CYS A 218 18.35 7.31 15.24
N ARG A 219 19.23 6.62 14.53
CA ARG A 219 20.58 7.11 14.18
C ARG A 219 20.61 7.94 12.91
N THR A 220 19.63 7.76 12.03
CA THR A 220 19.50 8.47 10.75
C THR A 220 18.64 9.73 10.82
N ARG A 221 18.07 10.05 11.99
CA ARG A 221 17.38 11.32 12.30
C ARG A 221 18.23 12.15 13.25
#